data_AF-A0A964LD84-F1
#
_entry.id   AF-A0A964LD84-F1
#
_cell.length_a   1.000
_cell.length_b   1.000
_cell.length_c   1.000
_cell.angle_alpha   90.00
_cell.angle_beta   90.00
_cell.angle_gamma   90.00
#
_symmetry.space_group_name_H-M   'P 1'
#
loop_
_entity.id
_entity.type
_entity.pdbx_description
1 polymer ?
#
loop_
_entity_poly.entity_id
_entity_poly.type
_entity_poly.pdbx_seq_one_letter_code
_entity_poly.pdbx_strand_id
1 'polypeptide(L)'
;MNATMRNGFRWGAIASVLALLSTALLPASQDTKAKLAEPIAKGQRVFTCGHSFHVWVPGIVTDLCKKATIPGHLQVGVSSIGGSKVIQHWNKPDDKNNAKDALKTGKVDVLTLSPIFFPDAGIENFTKLALEHNKDIRIVVQPIWLRWDIYEPTMKRPAKVDHNAITGEELRKRHAAYFTEMDQHIRDLNKKEGKTVLYVVPAPQAVIALREKIIAGQAPGLKSQEDLFTDDLGHGKPPLQALVAYCNYAVIYRRSPVGLPVPNILKQAKLGDEEEKLNRLLQELAWDAVIQHPLSGVRLDTRP
;
A
#
# COMPACT_ATOMS: atom_id res chain seq x y z
N MET A 1 -38.33 13.09 -88.51
CA MET A 1 -38.20 11.78 -87.84
C MET A 1 -38.56 11.96 -86.39
N ASN A 2 -39.45 11.09 -85.92
CA ASN A 2 -40.13 11.14 -84.62
C ASN A 2 -39.18 10.95 -83.43
N ALA A 3 -39.54 11.53 -82.28
CA ALA A 3 -40.01 10.80 -81.09
C ALA A 3 -39.47 11.32 -79.73
N THR A 4 -40.37 11.95 -78.99
CA THR A 4 -40.66 11.78 -77.54
C THR A 4 -39.54 11.99 -76.50
N MET A 5 -39.56 13.16 -75.86
CA MET A 5 -39.15 13.34 -74.46
C MET A 5 -40.29 12.89 -73.53
N ARG A 6 -39.95 12.11 -72.51
CA ARG A 6 -40.86 11.62 -71.46
C ARG A 6 -40.78 12.52 -70.23
N ASN A 7 -41.96 12.86 -69.71
CA ASN A 7 -42.24 13.51 -68.43
C ASN A 7 -41.63 12.78 -67.22
N GLY A 8 -41.31 13.55 -66.18
CA GLY A 8 -40.96 13.04 -64.87
C GLY A 8 -40.95 14.14 -63.80
N PHE A 9 -42.10 14.72 -63.51
CA PHE A 9 -42.36 15.64 -62.40
C PHE A 9 -42.38 14.86 -61.08
N ARG A 10 -41.52 15.18 -60.10
CA ARG A 10 -41.80 14.86 -58.68
C ARG A 10 -41.30 15.99 -57.77
N TRP A 11 -42.28 16.59 -57.10
CA TRP A 11 -42.14 17.46 -55.94
C TRP A 11 -41.54 16.70 -54.75
N GLY A 12 -40.71 17.37 -53.95
CA GLY A 12 -40.15 16.81 -52.73
C GLY A 12 -39.40 17.84 -51.90
N ALA A 13 -40.18 18.66 -51.19
CA ALA A 13 -39.89 19.38 -49.94
C ALA A 13 -38.43 19.78 -49.60
N ILE A 14 -38.23 21.09 -49.56
CA ILE A 14 -37.21 21.76 -48.73
C ILE A 14 -37.54 21.47 -47.26
N ALA A 15 -36.67 20.73 -46.57
CA ALA A 15 -36.69 20.61 -45.12
C ALA A 15 -35.41 21.25 -44.55
N SER A 16 -35.60 22.44 -43.99
CA SER A 16 -34.60 23.15 -43.18
C SER A 16 -34.28 22.31 -41.94
N VAL A 17 -33.07 21.77 -41.84
CA VAL A 17 -32.58 21.15 -40.61
C VAL A 17 -32.10 22.28 -39.70
N LEU A 18 -32.95 22.65 -38.74
CA LEU A 18 -32.60 23.47 -37.59
C LEU A 18 -31.67 22.69 -36.67
N ALA A 19 -30.59 23.34 -36.26
CA ALA A 19 -29.59 22.83 -35.33
C ALA A 19 -30.20 22.48 -33.96
N LEU A 20 -29.89 21.29 -33.46
CA LEU A 20 -29.90 20.97 -32.03
C LEU A 20 -28.48 20.51 -31.68
N LEU A 21 -27.66 21.47 -31.25
CA LEU A 21 -26.43 21.20 -30.51
C LEU A 21 -26.84 20.57 -29.17
N SER A 22 -26.88 19.24 -29.13
CA SER A 22 -26.89 18.48 -27.88
C SER A 22 -25.53 18.66 -27.22
N THR A 23 -25.39 19.69 -26.39
CA THR A 23 -24.32 19.76 -25.39
C THR A 23 -24.50 18.56 -24.47
N ALA A 24 -23.73 17.50 -24.71
CA ALA A 24 -23.56 16.42 -23.75
C ALA A 24 -22.99 17.05 -22.48
N LEU A 25 -23.85 17.23 -21.48
CA LEU A 25 -23.45 17.49 -20.10
C LEU A 25 -22.69 16.24 -19.64
N LEU A 26 -21.38 16.24 -19.84
CA LEU A 26 -20.49 15.41 -19.05
C LEU A 26 -20.81 15.72 -17.58
N PRO A 27 -21.10 14.73 -16.73
CA PRO A 27 -21.22 15.00 -15.32
C PRO A 27 -19.89 15.60 -14.88
N ALA A 28 -19.93 16.84 -14.41
CA ALA A 28 -18.80 17.46 -13.74
C ALA A 28 -18.35 16.47 -12.67
N SER A 29 -17.12 15.98 -12.80
CA SER A 29 -16.39 15.33 -11.72
C SER A 29 -16.63 16.16 -10.47
N GLN A 30 -17.43 15.64 -9.53
CA GLN A 30 -17.52 16.21 -8.20
C GLN A 30 -16.13 16.06 -7.61
N ASP A 31 -15.35 17.13 -7.72
CA ASP A 31 -14.08 17.34 -7.07
C ASP A 31 -14.38 17.58 -5.58
N THR A 32 -14.98 16.59 -4.91
CA THR A 32 -15.00 16.56 -3.46
C THR A 32 -13.56 16.40 -3.04
N LYS A 33 -12.91 17.50 -2.65
CA LYS A 33 -11.63 17.45 -1.92
C LYS A 33 -11.81 16.48 -0.77
N ALA A 34 -11.34 15.26 -0.98
CA ALA A 34 -11.53 14.16 -0.05
C ALA A 34 -10.99 14.57 1.33
N LYS A 35 -11.81 14.40 2.37
CA LYS A 35 -11.39 14.79 3.72
C LYS A 35 -10.31 13.84 4.22
N LEU A 36 -9.12 14.35 4.48
CA LEU A 36 -8.06 13.59 5.12
C LEU A 36 -8.22 13.58 6.64
N ALA A 37 -7.76 12.52 7.27
CA ALA A 37 -7.66 12.41 8.71
C ALA A 37 -6.57 13.35 9.22
N GLU A 38 -6.76 13.90 10.42
CA GLU A 38 -5.78 14.78 11.02
C GLU A 38 -4.42 14.07 11.20
N PRO A 39 -3.32 14.70 10.75
CA PRO A 39 -1.96 14.26 11.04
C PRO A 39 -1.72 14.02 12.53
N ILE A 40 -1.10 12.89 12.85
CA ILE A 40 -0.68 12.59 14.22
C ILE A 40 0.67 13.27 14.46
N ALA A 41 0.68 14.27 15.35
CA ALA A 41 1.89 15.01 15.71
C ALA A 41 2.65 14.39 16.90
N LYS A 42 1.96 13.64 17.75
CA LYS A 42 2.56 12.97 18.92
C LYS A 42 3.27 11.68 18.50
N GLY A 43 4.50 11.50 18.97
CA GLY A 43 5.22 10.24 18.81
C GLY A 43 4.44 9.02 19.29
N GLN A 44 4.54 7.94 18.52
CA GLN A 44 3.86 6.68 18.79
C GLN A 44 4.82 5.64 19.38
N ARG A 45 4.35 4.85 20.34
CA ARG A 45 5.02 3.65 20.86
C ARG A 45 4.59 2.44 20.04
N VAL A 46 5.49 1.94 19.21
CA VAL A 46 5.19 0.94 18.18
C VAL A 46 5.84 -0.40 18.51
N PHE A 47 5.05 -1.47 18.47
CA PHE A 47 5.57 -2.85 18.50
C PHE A 47 5.36 -3.50 17.13
N THR A 48 6.33 -4.30 16.67
CA THR A 48 6.28 -4.93 15.35
C THR A 48 6.39 -6.45 15.40
N CYS A 49 5.44 -7.15 14.79
CA CYS A 49 5.56 -8.58 14.48
C CYS A 49 5.66 -8.75 12.96
N GLY A 50 6.66 -9.49 12.50
CA GLY A 50 6.75 -9.83 11.08
C GLY A 50 7.97 -10.66 10.73
N HIS A 51 8.27 -10.65 9.43
CA HIS A 51 9.31 -11.45 8.82
C HIS A 51 10.21 -10.58 7.92
N SER A 52 11.01 -11.21 7.06
CA SER A 52 12.04 -10.56 6.23
C SER A 52 11.54 -9.48 5.25
N PHE A 53 10.23 -9.34 5.03
CA PHE A 53 9.63 -8.28 4.21
C PHE A 53 9.17 -7.07 5.05
N HIS A 54 9.36 -7.12 6.37
CA HIS A 54 8.79 -6.14 7.29
C HIS A 54 9.74 -5.74 8.43
N VAL A 55 10.57 -6.63 8.97
CA VAL A 55 11.30 -6.36 10.24
C VAL A 55 12.37 -5.26 10.18
N TRP A 56 12.72 -4.77 8.99
CA TRP A 56 13.57 -3.59 8.81
C TRP A 56 12.78 -2.27 8.83
N VAL A 57 11.46 -2.29 8.64
CA VAL A 57 10.59 -1.10 8.63
C VAL A 57 10.69 -0.28 9.92
N PRO A 58 10.68 -0.86 11.14
CA PRO A 58 10.60 -0.07 12.38
C PRO A 58 11.80 0.89 12.56
N GLY A 59 13.00 0.42 12.20
CA GLY A 59 14.21 1.25 12.26
C GLY A 59 14.19 2.40 11.26
N ILE A 60 13.64 2.17 10.06
CA ILE A 60 13.51 3.21 9.03
C ILE A 60 12.42 4.21 9.41
N VAL A 61 11.27 3.76 9.93
CA VAL A 61 10.22 4.65 10.45
C VAL A 61 10.78 5.52 11.58
N THR A 62 11.63 4.97 12.45
CA THR A 62 12.32 5.76 13.49
C THR A 62 13.18 6.88 12.88
N ASP A 63 13.92 6.60 11.80
CA ASP A 63 14.69 7.62 11.07
C ASP A 63 13.76 8.69 10.44
N LEU A 64 12.66 8.27 9.83
CA LEU A 64 11.67 9.16 9.23
C LEU A 64 11.03 10.07 10.29
N CYS A 65 10.68 9.56 11.47
CA CYS A 65 10.12 10.37 12.55
C CYS A 65 11.10 11.44 13.04
N LYS A 66 12.40 11.11 13.13
CA LYS A 66 13.43 12.09 13.46
C LYS A 66 13.51 13.20 12.41
N LYS A 67 13.52 12.83 11.13
CA LYS A 67 13.52 13.76 9.99
C LYS A 67 12.26 14.62 9.91
N ALA A 68 11.12 14.06 10.30
CA ALA A 68 9.83 14.74 10.37
C ALA A 68 9.63 15.55 11.66
N THR A 69 10.65 15.61 12.54
CA THR A 69 10.63 16.27 13.85
C THR A 69 9.43 15.84 14.70
N ILE A 70 9.16 14.54 14.77
CA ILE A 70 8.10 13.95 15.61
C ILE A 70 8.74 13.50 16.94
N PRO A 71 8.64 14.31 18.02
CA PRO A 71 9.22 13.93 19.30
C PRO A 71 8.48 12.74 19.91
N GLY A 72 9.22 11.89 20.62
CA GLY A 72 8.66 10.81 21.44
C GLY A 72 8.23 9.55 20.68
N HIS A 73 8.56 9.42 19.39
CA HIS A 73 8.38 8.12 18.72
C HIS A 73 9.32 7.08 19.35
N LEU A 74 8.78 5.89 19.63
CA LEU A 74 9.51 4.82 20.28
C LEU A 74 9.19 3.48 19.63
N GLN A 75 10.22 2.79 19.16
CA GLN A 75 10.14 1.38 18.82
C GLN A 75 10.23 0.56 20.12
N VAL A 76 9.09 0.04 20.59
CA VAL A 76 8.99 -0.70 21.86
C VAL A 76 9.58 -2.10 21.74
N GLY A 77 9.51 -2.71 20.55
CA GLY A 77 10.09 -4.02 20.32
C GLY A 77 9.76 -4.58 18.95
N VAL A 78 10.43 -5.68 18.62
CA VAL A 78 10.23 -6.44 17.39
C VAL A 78 10.18 -7.93 17.73
N SER A 79 9.23 -8.63 17.14
CA SER A 79 9.20 -10.08 17.04
C SER A 79 9.49 -10.45 15.59
N SER A 80 10.67 -11.02 15.33
CA SER A 80 11.12 -11.43 14.00
C SER A 80 11.13 -12.95 13.88
N ILE A 81 10.50 -13.48 12.83
CA ILE A 81 10.56 -14.89 12.44
C ILE A 81 10.65 -14.93 10.91
N GLY A 82 11.63 -15.63 10.33
CA GLY A 82 11.76 -15.73 8.88
C GLY A 82 10.56 -16.43 8.23
N GLY A 83 10.02 -15.86 7.15
CA GLY A 83 8.91 -16.44 6.38
C GLY A 83 7.61 -16.69 7.15
N SER A 84 7.40 -16.02 8.29
CA SER A 84 6.29 -16.31 9.19
C SER A 84 4.95 -15.71 8.76
N LYS A 85 3.89 -16.41 9.15
CA LYS A 85 2.54 -15.86 9.35
C LYS A 85 2.45 -15.16 10.70
N VAL A 86 1.47 -14.28 10.87
CA VAL A 86 1.21 -13.58 12.15
C VAL A 86 0.89 -14.59 13.25
N ILE A 87 0.11 -15.65 12.96
CA ILE A 87 -0.23 -16.68 13.94
C ILE A 87 1.01 -17.37 14.57
N GLN A 88 2.13 -17.44 13.85
CA GLN A 88 3.35 -18.02 14.41
C GLN A 88 3.99 -17.11 15.48
N HIS A 89 3.81 -15.79 15.38
CA HIS A 89 4.20 -14.87 16.46
C HIS A 89 3.27 -15.01 17.67
N TRP A 90 1.97 -15.23 17.45
CA TRP A 90 0.99 -15.46 18.51
C TRP A 90 1.29 -16.78 19.27
N ASN A 91 1.64 -17.83 18.54
CA ASN A 91 1.90 -19.17 19.07
C ASN A 91 3.28 -19.33 19.73
N LYS A 92 4.12 -18.29 19.77
CA LYS A 92 5.32 -18.35 20.61
C LYS A 92 4.92 -18.65 22.06
N PRO A 93 5.68 -19.52 22.77
CA PRO A 93 5.49 -19.74 24.20
C PRO A 93 5.38 -18.42 24.95
N ASP A 94 4.47 -18.33 25.91
CA ASP A 94 4.13 -17.06 26.57
C ASP A 94 5.34 -16.43 27.27
N ASP A 95 6.22 -17.24 27.88
CA ASP A 95 7.48 -16.82 28.50
C ASP A 95 8.52 -16.26 27.50
N LYS A 96 8.27 -16.42 26.19
CA LYS A 96 9.12 -15.95 25.09
C LYS A 96 8.38 -14.98 24.17
N ASN A 97 7.16 -14.56 24.52
CA ASN A 97 6.31 -13.74 23.67
C ASN A 97 6.32 -12.26 24.05
N ASN A 98 7.43 -11.60 23.74
CA ASN A 98 7.63 -10.17 23.99
C ASN A 98 6.53 -9.27 23.40
N ALA A 99 5.83 -9.70 22.34
CA ALA A 99 4.70 -8.99 21.77
C ALA A 99 3.50 -8.99 22.73
N LYS A 100 3.13 -10.17 23.26
CA LYS A 100 2.05 -10.27 24.25
C LYS A 100 2.41 -9.49 25.52
N ASP A 101 3.65 -9.59 25.99
CA ASP A 101 4.12 -8.86 27.17
C ASP A 101 4.00 -7.34 26.97
N ALA A 102 4.45 -6.83 25.83
CA ALA A 102 4.34 -5.41 25.50
C ALA A 102 2.87 -4.96 25.44
N LEU A 103 1.99 -5.73 24.79
CA LEU A 103 0.56 -5.40 24.68
C LEU A 103 -0.15 -5.38 26.04
N LYS A 104 0.14 -6.34 26.92
CA LYS A 104 -0.43 -6.43 28.27
C LYS A 104 -0.13 -5.20 29.14
N THR A 105 0.89 -4.41 28.82
CA THR A 105 1.19 -3.15 29.53
C THR A 105 0.16 -2.04 29.25
N GLY A 106 -0.65 -2.14 28.19
CA GLY A 106 -1.53 -1.07 27.72
C GLY A 106 -0.80 0.16 27.15
N LYS A 107 0.53 0.11 27.01
CA LYS A 107 1.38 1.23 26.59
C LYS A 107 1.74 1.20 25.10
N VAL A 108 1.34 0.20 24.34
CA VAL A 108 1.57 0.18 22.90
C VAL A 108 0.48 1.01 22.21
N ASP A 109 0.87 2.03 21.44
CA ASP A 109 -0.06 2.88 20.70
C ASP A 109 -0.39 2.27 19.33
N VAL A 110 0.60 1.61 18.71
CA VAL A 110 0.44 0.94 17.41
C VAL A 110 1.10 -0.43 17.42
N LEU A 111 0.35 -1.47 17.01
CA LEU A 111 0.88 -2.78 16.70
C LEU A 111 0.96 -2.94 15.18
N THR A 112 2.14 -3.16 14.63
CA THR A 112 2.32 -3.45 13.20
C THR A 112 2.46 -4.95 12.97
N LEU A 113 1.66 -5.51 12.06
CA LEU A 113 1.65 -6.93 11.71
C LEU A 113 1.89 -7.09 10.20
N SER A 114 2.61 -8.13 9.78
CA SER A 114 2.80 -8.43 8.36
C SER A 114 2.43 -9.88 8.03
N PRO A 115 1.21 -10.12 7.51
CA PRO A 115 0.78 -11.43 7.05
C PRO A 115 1.28 -11.72 5.64
N ILE A 116 1.53 -13.01 5.38
CA ILE A 116 1.89 -13.51 4.05
C ILE A 116 0.65 -13.97 3.28
N PHE A 117 -0.29 -14.60 3.97
CA PHE A 117 -1.49 -15.19 3.40
C PHE A 117 -2.70 -14.90 4.28
N PHE A 118 -3.88 -15.00 3.69
CA PHE A 118 -5.15 -14.79 4.37
C PHE A 118 -6.05 -16.03 4.25
N PRO A 119 -6.93 -16.29 5.24
CA PRO A 119 -7.02 -15.62 6.53
C PRO A 119 -5.84 -15.97 7.45
N ASP A 120 -5.49 -15.05 8.35
CA ASP A 120 -4.47 -15.27 9.40
C ASP A 120 -5.08 -14.98 10.78
N ALA A 121 -5.31 -16.05 11.55
CA ALA A 121 -5.92 -15.97 12.88
C ALA A 121 -5.07 -15.20 13.90
N GLY A 122 -3.77 -15.04 13.64
CA GLY A 122 -2.89 -14.26 14.50
C GLY A 122 -3.29 -12.78 14.55
N ILE A 123 -3.85 -12.24 13.45
CA ILE A 123 -4.31 -10.85 13.39
C ILE A 123 -5.46 -10.64 14.38
N GLU A 124 -6.45 -11.52 14.38
CA GLU A 124 -7.58 -11.45 15.33
C GLU A 124 -7.10 -11.62 16.77
N ASN A 125 -6.27 -12.62 17.04
CA ASN A 125 -5.82 -12.92 18.40
C ASN A 125 -5.03 -11.76 19.01
N PHE A 126 -4.11 -11.16 18.26
CA PHE A 126 -3.38 -9.99 18.72
C PHE A 126 -4.30 -8.77 18.88
N THR A 127 -5.28 -8.58 17.99
CA THR A 127 -6.23 -7.47 18.08
C THR A 127 -7.05 -7.56 19.37
N LYS A 128 -7.57 -8.75 19.70
CA LYS A 128 -8.32 -8.99 20.94
C LYS A 128 -7.48 -8.69 22.18
N LEU A 129 -6.28 -9.29 22.28
CA LEU A 129 -5.38 -9.05 23.40
C LEU A 129 -5.03 -7.56 23.52
N ALA A 130 -4.73 -6.89 22.40
CA ALA A 130 -4.41 -5.48 22.42
C ALA A 130 -5.57 -4.62 22.95
N LEU A 131 -6.79 -4.92 22.50
CA LEU A 131 -8.00 -4.22 22.91
C LEU A 131 -8.41 -4.50 24.36
N GLU A 132 -7.99 -5.61 24.97
CA GLU A 132 -8.18 -5.84 26.41
C GLU A 132 -7.45 -4.78 27.25
N HIS A 133 -6.29 -4.30 26.79
CA HIS A 133 -5.39 -3.44 27.56
C HIS A 133 -5.30 -1.99 27.07
N ASN A 134 -5.56 -1.73 25.79
CA ASN A 134 -5.61 -0.38 25.23
C ASN A 134 -6.76 -0.26 24.21
N LYS A 135 -7.82 0.47 24.58
CA LYS A 135 -9.01 0.65 23.72
C LYS A 135 -8.75 1.56 22.52
N ASP A 136 -7.69 2.37 22.55
CA ASP A 136 -7.33 3.34 21.51
C ASP A 136 -6.20 2.85 20.60
N ILE A 137 -5.68 1.64 20.82
CA ILE A 137 -4.62 1.07 20.00
C ILE A 137 -5.05 0.99 18.53
N ARG A 138 -4.09 1.24 17.63
CA ARG A 138 -4.26 0.99 16.19
C ARG A 138 -3.47 -0.25 15.78
N ILE A 139 -4.11 -1.16 15.06
CA ILE A 139 -3.45 -2.30 14.45
C ILE A 139 -3.19 -1.97 12.98
N VAL A 140 -1.93 -1.99 12.58
CA VAL A 140 -1.50 -1.63 11.22
C VAL A 140 -0.99 -2.89 10.53
N VAL A 141 -1.63 -3.28 9.44
CA VAL A 141 -1.38 -4.54 8.74
C VAL A 141 -0.69 -4.24 7.41
N GLN A 142 0.56 -4.68 7.27
CA GLN A 142 1.34 -4.60 6.04
C GLN A 142 1.28 -5.93 5.29
N PRO A 143 0.41 -6.10 4.28
CA PRO A 143 0.57 -7.17 3.29
C PRO A 143 1.93 -7.10 2.60
N ILE A 144 2.40 -8.25 2.13
CA ILE A 144 3.62 -8.34 1.35
C ILE A 144 3.33 -8.11 -0.13
N TRP A 145 4.32 -7.66 -0.90
CA TRP A 145 4.25 -7.88 -2.35
C TRP A 145 4.43 -9.37 -2.63
N LEU A 146 3.89 -9.83 -3.75
CA LEU A 146 3.93 -11.25 -4.09
C LEU A 146 5.37 -11.77 -4.18
N ARG A 147 5.61 -12.90 -3.50
CA ARG A 147 6.87 -13.61 -3.62
C ARG A 147 6.99 -14.22 -5.00
N TRP A 148 8.18 -14.16 -5.59
CA TRP A 148 8.43 -14.66 -6.94
C TRP A 148 7.46 -14.09 -8.00
N ASP A 149 6.84 -12.94 -7.73
CA ASP A 149 5.78 -12.33 -8.55
C ASP A 149 4.57 -13.23 -8.83
N ILE A 150 4.26 -14.19 -7.93
CA ILE A 150 3.09 -15.06 -8.04
C ILE A 150 2.28 -15.11 -6.75
N TYR A 151 0.98 -15.30 -6.89
CA TYR A 151 0.12 -15.64 -5.76
C TYR A 151 0.05 -17.15 -5.60
N GLU A 152 0.89 -17.70 -4.73
CA GLU A 152 1.00 -19.13 -4.44
C GLU A 152 0.90 -19.38 -2.93
N PRO A 153 -0.30 -19.66 -2.41
CA PRO A 153 -0.56 -19.82 -0.97
C PRO A 153 0.10 -21.05 -0.34
N THR A 154 0.62 -21.99 -1.13
CA THR A 154 1.27 -23.22 -0.66
C THR A 154 2.77 -23.09 -0.41
N MET A 155 3.38 -21.92 -0.66
CA MET A 155 4.84 -21.69 -0.60
C MET A 155 5.65 -22.45 -1.66
N LYS A 156 4.99 -23.04 -2.68
CA LYS A 156 5.70 -23.71 -3.76
C LYS A 156 6.47 -22.70 -4.62
N ARG A 157 7.79 -22.88 -4.72
CA ARG A 157 8.64 -22.03 -5.57
C ARG A 157 8.37 -22.34 -7.05
N PRO A 158 8.20 -21.33 -7.93
CA PRO A 158 8.13 -21.54 -9.37
C PRO A 158 9.50 -21.96 -9.93
N ALA A 159 9.52 -22.65 -11.07
CA ALA A 159 10.75 -23.15 -11.68
C ALA A 159 11.69 -22.01 -12.15
N LYS A 160 11.13 -20.88 -12.57
CA LYS A 160 11.87 -19.69 -12.99
C LYS A 160 11.18 -18.45 -12.44
N VAL A 161 12.00 -17.46 -12.06
CA VAL A 161 11.57 -16.11 -11.71
C VAL A 161 12.33 -15.14 -12.59
N ASP A 162 11.64 -14.15 -13.11
CA ASP A 162 12.21 -13.07 -13.90
C ASP A 162 11.42 -11.80 -13.57
N HIS A 163 11.97 -11.00 -12.66
CA HIS A 163 11.30 -9.77 -12.21
C HIS A 163 11.23 -8.72 -13.32
N ASN A 164 12.09 -8.81 -14.34
CA ASN A 164 12.14 -7.86 -15.45
C ASN A 164 11.12 -8.18 -16.54
N ALA A 165 10.72 -9.46 -16.70
CA ALA A 165 9.80 -9.88 -17.75
C ALA A 165 8.31 -9.57 -17.47
N ILE A 166 7.93 -9.39 -16.21
CA ILE A 166 6.52 -9.16 -15.84
C ILE A 166 6.11 -7.69 -16.01
N THR A 167 4.90 -7.46 -16.50
CA THR A 167 4.32 -6.12 -16.67
C THR A 167 3.57 -5.65 -15.43
N GLY A 168 3.32 -4.34 -15.32
CA GLY A 168 2.46 -3.78 -14.26
C GLY A 168 1.03 -4.35 -14.28
N GLU A 169 0.45 -4.52 -15.47
CA GLU A 169 -0.87 -5.12 -15.64
C GLU A 169 -0.93 -6.55 -15.08
N GLU A 170 0.05 -7.39 -15.44
CA GLU A 170 0.11 -8.77 -14.97
C GLU A 170 0.37 -8.83 -13.45
N LEU A 171 1.18 -7.93 -12.90
CA LEU A 171 1.34 -7.80 -11.44
C LEU A 171 0.01 -7.49 -10.77
N ARG A 172 -0.75 -6.49 -11.26
CA ARG A 172 -2.07 -6.15 -10.71
C ARG A 172 -3.04 -7.32 -10.77
N LYS A 173 -3.07 -8.03 -11.90
CA LYS A 173 -3.90 -9.22 -12.09
C LYS A 173 -3.56 -10.31 -11.07
N ARG A 174 -2.27 -10.61 -10.87
CA ARG A 174 -1.82 -11.63 -9.91
C ARG A 174 -2.10 -11.24 -8.45
N HIS A 175 -2.05 -9.95 -8.13
CA HIS A 175 -2.36 -9.47 -6.78
C HIS A 175 -3.86 -9.33 -6.50
N ALA A 176 -4.73 -9.36 -7.51
CA ALA A 176 -6.15 -9.04 -7.35
C ALA A 176 -6.86 -9.91 -6.29
N ALA A 177 -6.65 -11.23 -6.33
CA ALA A 177 -7.20 -12.14 -5.33
C ALA A 177 -6.64 -11.86 -3.94
N TYR A 178 -5.32 -11.70 -3.84
CA TYR A 178 -4.64 -11.41 -2.57
C TYR A 178 -5.12 -10.09 -1.92
N PHE A 179 -5.32 -9.03 -2.72
CA PHE A 179 -5.87 -7.76 -2.22
C PHE A 179 -7.31 -7.89 -1.77
N THR A 180 -8.14 -8.63 -2.52
CA THR A 180 -9.53 -8.87 -2.15
C THR A 180 -9.63 -9.63 -0.83
N GLU A 181 -8.84 -10.70 -0.68
CA GLU A 181 -8.83 -11.53 0.54
C GLU A 181 -8.32 -10.75 1.76
N MET A 182 -7.28 -9.93 1.59
CA MET A 182 -6.80 -9.03 2.63
C MET A 182 -7.88 -8.05 3.08
N ASP A 183 -8.45 -7.29 2.14
CA ASP A 183 -9.42 -6.25 2.45
C ASP A 183 -10.64 -6.83 3.14
N GLN A 184 -11.12 -7.98 2.65
CA GLN A 184 -12.25 -8.69 3.24
C GLN A 184 -11.94 -9.13 4.67
N HIS A 185 -10.76 -9.74 4.91
CA HIS A 185 -10.35 -10.17 6.26
C HIS A 185 -10.29 -8.99 7.25
N ILE A 186 -9.73 -7.85 6.83
CA ILE A 186 -9.64 -6.65 7.68
C ILE A 186 -11.02 -6.03 7.94
N ARG A 187 -11.91 -5.97 6.94
CA ARG A 187 -13.29 -5.49 7.11
C ARG A 187 -14.07 -6.38 8.06
N ASP A 188 -13.97 -7.69 7.91
CA ASP A 188 -14.69 -8.65 8.76
C ASP A 188 -14.25 -8.54 10.23
N LEU A 189 -12.94 -8.37 10.47
CA LEU A 189 -12.43 -8.15 11.82
C LEU A 189 -12.89 -6.81 12.39
N ASN A 190 -12.79 -5.70 11.64
CA ASN A 190 -13.29 -4.41 12.11
C ASN A 190 -14.81 -4.44 12.41
N LYS A 191 -15.59 -5.13 11.58
CA LYS A 191 -17.03 -5.35 11.80
C LYS A 191 -17.28 -6.15 13.08
N LYS A 192 -16.50 -7.20 13.31
CA LYS A 192 -16.58 -8.04 14.52
C LYS A 192 -16.26 -7.27 15.79
N GLU A 193 -15.27 -6.38 15.74
CA GLU A 193 -14.89 -5.51 16.87
C GLU A 193 -15.86 -4.32 17.05
N GLY A 194 -16.81 -4.12 16.14
CA GLY A 194 -17.78 -3.02 16.19
C GLY A 194 -17.17 -1.62 16.02
N LYS A 195 -15.89 -1.54 15.61
CA LYS A 195 -15.15 -0.29 15.39
C LYS A 195 -13.96 -0.50 14.46
N THR A 196 -13.50 0.58 13.83
CA THR A 196 -12.27 0.56 13.03
C THR A 196 -11.03 0.60 13.93
N VAL A 197 -10.39 -0.55 14.10
CA VAL A 197 -9.14 -0.72 14.86
C VAL A 197 -7.98 -1.19 13.96
N LEU A 198 -8.28 -1.93 12.90
CA LEU A 198 -7.32 -2.43 11.93
C LEU A 198 -7.27 -1.54 10.69
N TYR A 199 -6.05 -1.27 10.23
CA TYR A 199 -5.74 -0.44 9.08
C TYR A 199 -4.76 -1.17 8.17
N VAL A 200 -4.84 -0.94 6.85
CA VAL A 200 -3.96 -1.56 5.86
C VAL A 200 -2.86 -0.58 5.42
N VAL A 201 -1.63 -1.08 5.34
CA VAL A 201 -0.52 -0.41 4.66
C VAL A 201 -0.45 -0.93 3.22
N PRO A 202 -0.80 -0.12 2.20
CA PRO A 202 -0.83 -0.54 0.81
C PRO A 202 0.57 -0.54 0.17
N ALA A 203 1.54 -1.13 0.86
CA ALA A 203 2.91 -1.27 0.38
C ALA A 203 2.95 -2.00 -0.99
N PRO A 204 2.27 -3.14 -1.21
CA PRO A 204 2.32 -3.85 -2.49
C PRO A 204 1.82 -3.00 -3.67
N GLN A 205 0.76 -2.21 -3.47
CA GLN A 205 0.24 -1.29 -4.49
C GLN A 205 1.29 -0.24 -4.86
N ALA A 206 2.01 0.31 -3.88
CA ALA A 206 3.12 1.23 -4.13
C ALA A 206 4.28 0.54 -4.87
N VAL A 207 4.61 -0.72 -4.52
CA VAL A 207 5.65 -1.50 -5.22
C VAL A 207 5.29 -1.71 -6.69
N ILE A 208 4.05 -2.08 -6.99
CA ILE A 208 3.56 -2.23 -8.36
C ILE A 208 3.71 -0.91 -9.12
N ALA A 209 3.30 0.22 -8.52
CA ALA A 209 3.42 1.53 -9.13
C ALA A 209 4.88 1.94 -9.38
N LEU A 210 5.81 1.63 -8.47
CA LEU A 210 7.24 1.86 -8.70
C LEU A 210 7.77 1.02 -9.87
N ARG A 211 7.36 -0.24 -9.96
CA ARG A 211 7.76 -1.12 -11.07
C ARG A 211 7.23 -0.62 -12.41
N GLU A 212 6.00 -0.10 -12.45
CA GLU A 212 5.45 0.58 -13.63
C GLU A 212 6.31 1.80 -14.03
N LYS A 213 6.78 2.60 -13.05
CA LYS A 213 7.71 3.70 -13.32
C LYS A 213 9.07 3.24 -13.85
N ILE A 214 9.61 2.14 -13.32
CA ILE A 214 10.86 1.56 -13.81
C ILE A 214 10.71 1.09 -15.26
N ILE A 215 9.65 0.34 -15.58
CA ILE A 215 9.36 -0.12 -16.95
C ILE A 215 9.25 1.07 -17.92
N ALA A 216 8.65 2.17 -17.47
CA ALA A 216 8.52 3.39 -18.26
C ALA A 216 9.80 4.24 -18.34
N GLY A 217 10.90 3.85 -17.69
CA GLY A 217 12.13 4.66 -17.62
C GLY A 217 11.98 5.95 -16.79
N GLN A 218 10.99 5.99 -15.89
CA GLN A 218 10.60 7.16 -15.08
C GLN A 218 11.04 7.05 -13.62
N ALA A 219 11.94 6.11 -13.29
CA ALA A 219 12.47 5.91 -11.95
C ALA A 219 13.94 6.36 -11.86
N PRO A 220 14.23 7.57 -11.34
CA PRO A 220 15.59 8.09 -11.19
C PRO A 220 16.55 7.06 -10.56
N GLY A 221 17.68 6.80 -11.22
CA GLY A 221 18.70 5.86 -10.75
C GLY A 221 18.34 4.36 -10.82
N LEU A 222 17.13 3.98 -11.21
CA LEU A 222 16.72 2.57 -11.35
C LEU A 222 16.52 2.23 -12.84
N LYS A 223 17.21 1.19 -13.32
CA LYS A 223 17.23 0.79 -14.74
C LYS A 223 16.35 -0.41 -15.04
N SER A 224 16.17 -1.27 -14.05
CA SER A 224 15.46 -2.54 -14.18
C SER A 224 14.68 -2.87 -12.92
N GLN A 225 13.67 -3.73 -13.03
CA GLN A 225 12.84 -4.11 -11.89
C GLN A 225 13.66 -4.87 -10.83
N GLU A 226 14.69 -5.61 -11.25
CA GLU A 226 15.65 -6.29 -10.37
C GLU A 226 16.49 -5.34 -9.49
N ASP A 227 16.56 -4.05 -9.82
CA ASP A 227 17.19 -3.04 -8.95
C ASP A 227 16.45 -2.88 -7.61
N LEU A 228 15.24 -3.42 -7.50
CA LEU A 228 14.45 -3.44 -6.26
C LEU A 228 14.71 -4.64 -5.36
N PHE A 229 15.28 -5.73 -5.89
CA PHE A 229 15.29 -7.02 -5.19
C PHE A 229 16.71 -7.57 -4.99
N THR A 230 16.96 -8.18 -3.83
CA THR A 230 18.22 -8.85 -3.50
C THR A 230 18.25 -10.30 -3.97
N ASP A 231 17.09 -10.90 -4.22
CA ASP A 231 16.91 -12.28 -4.68
C ASP A 231 15.58 -12.47 -5.40
N ASP A 232 15.40 -13.64 -6.02
CA ASP A 232 14.17 -14.04 -6.71
C ASP A 232 12.93 -14.05 -5.81
N LEU A 233 13.09 -14.23 -4.50
CA LEU A 233 11.95 -14.24 -3.57
C LEU A 233 11.25 -12.89 -3.56
N GLY A 234 12.02 -11.82 -3.83
CA GLY A 234 11.59 -10.45 -3.78
C GLY A 234 12.00 -9.73 -2.50
N HIS A 235 13.04 -10.19 -1.78
CA HIS A 235 13.57 -9.41 -0.66
C HIS A 235 14.07 -8.04 -1.15
N GLY A 236 13.72 -6.96 -0.44
CA GLY A 236 13.95 -5.61 -0.95
C GLY A 236 15.37 -5.09 -0.77
N LYS A 237 15.89 -4.45 -1.82
CA LYS A 237 17.04 -3.52 -1.81
C LYS A 237 16.63 -2.16 -1.20
N PRO A 238 17.59 -1.27 -0.88
CA PRO A 238 17.29 -0.03 -0.17
C PRO A 238 16.18 0.88 -0.78
N PRO A 239 16.05 1.03 -2.12
CA PRO A 239 14.93 1.79 -2.69
C PRO A 239 13.55 1.22 -2.34
N LEU A 240 13.40 -0.10 -2.43
CA LEU A 240 12.15 -0.78 -2.06
C LEU A 240 11.88 -0.65 -0.55
N GLN A 241 12.92 -0.79 0.27
CA GLN A 241 12.78 -0.62 1.72
C GLN A 241 12.35 0.79 2.11
N ALA A 242 12.89 1.82 1.45
CA ALA A 242 12.47 3.21 1.66
C ALA A 242 10.99 3.42 1.30
N LEU A 243 10.56 2.93 0.13
CA LEU A 243 9.16 3.02 -0.32
C LEU A 243 8.18 2.42 0.71
N VAL A 244 8.45 1.20 1.15
CA VAL A 244 7.58 0.48 2.09
C VAL A 244 7.57 1.17 3.45
N ALA A 245 8.71 1.68 3.92
CA ALA A 245 8.77 2.46 5.15
C ALA A 245 7.97 3.77 5.05
N TYR A 246 7.96 4.42 3.89
CA TYR A 246 7.10 5.58 3.65
C TYR A 246 5.61 5.25 3.73
N CYS A 247 5.17 4.12 3.16
CA CYS A 247 3.78 3.67 3.31
C CYS A 247 3.42 3.45 4.79
N ASN A 248 4.31 2.82 5.57
CA ASN A 248 4.09 2.61 7.00
C ASN A 248 4.06 3.93 7.78
N TYR A 249 5.04 4.80 7.56
CA TYR A 249 5.06 6.13 8.18
C TYR A 249 3.76 6.88 7.90
N ALA A 250 3.29 6.86 6.64
CA ALA A 250 2.09 7.56 6.23
C ALA A 250 0.83 7.00 6.90
N VAL A 251 0.70 5.69 7.06
CA VAL A 251 -0.44 5.08 7.76
C VAL A 251 -0.34 5.28 9.28
N ILE A 252 0.83 5.04 9.88
CA ILE A 252 1.05 5.20 11.32
C ILE A 252 0.76 6.63 11.74
N TYR A 253 1.25 7.62 11.00
CA TYR A 253 1.14 9.03 11.37
C TYR A 253 0.03 9.79 10.67
N ARG A 254 -0.64 9.23 9.65
CA ARG A 254 -1.58 9.96 8.78
C ARG A 254 -0.92 11.21 8.17
N ARG A 255 0.35 11.07 7.78
CA ARG A 255 1.19 12.17 7.28
C ARG A 255 1.74 11.82 5.91
N SER A 256 1.71 12.80 5.02
CA SER A 256 2.46 12.67 3.77
C SER A 256 3.96 12.56 4.08
N PRO A 257 4.67 11.59 3.49
CA PRO A 257 6.12 11.54 3.53
C PRO A 257 6.76 12.52 2.54
N VAL A 258 5.98 13.15 1.65
CA VAL A 258 6.48 14.05 0.60
C VAL A 258 7.19 15.25 1.23
N GLY A 259 8.43 15.48 0.80
CA GLY A 259 9.29 16.56 1.29
C GLY A 259 10.15 16.19 2.49
N LEU A 260 10.07 14.95 3.00
CA LEU A 260 11.03 14.50 4.01
C LEU A 260 12.44 14.37 3.39
N PRO A 261 13.50 14.69 4.15
CA PRO A 261 14.87 14.42 3.73
C PRO A 261 15.11 12.94 3.40
N VAL A 262 16.08 12.66 2.54
CA VAL A 262 16.46 11.28 2.15
C VAL A 262 16.74 10.42 3.39
N PRO A 263 16.03 9.30 3.59
CA PRO A 263 16.22 8.43 4.74
C PRO A 263 17.55 7.69 4.64
N ASN A 264 18.13 7.36 5.78
CA ASN A 264 19.46 6.76 5.84
C ASN A 264 19.54 5.43 5.07
N ILE A 265 18.43 4.70 4.97
CA ILE A 265 18.35 3.48 4.17
C ILE A 265 18.55 3.76 2.70
N LEU A 266 17.90 4.79 2.14
CA LEU A 266 17.98 5.10 0.71
C LEU A 266 19.40 5.53 0.31
N LYS A 267 20.13 6.20 1.22
CA LYS A 267 21.55 6.55 1.04
C LYS A 267 22.46 5.35 0.77
N GLN A 268 22.07 4.16 1.22
CA GLN A 268 22.83 2.93 0.97
C GLN A 268 22.77 2.48 -0.49
N ALA A 269 21.81 2.99 -1.27
CA ALA A 269 21.73 2.73 -2.71
C ALA A 269 22.83 3.45 -3.51
N LYS A 270 23.51 4.45 -2.92
CA LYS A 270 24.64 5.19 -3.54
C LYS A 270 24.31 5.72 -4.95
N LEU A 271 23.15 6.33 -5.10
CA LEU A 271 22.62 6.79 -6.40
C LEU A 271 23.18 8.13 -6.88
N GLY A 272 24.06 8.77 -6.10
CA GLY A 272 24.63 10.07 -6.43
C GLY A 272 23.54 11.14 -6.62
N ASP A 273 23.62 11.88 -7.72
CA ASP A 273 22.73 13.02 -8.01
C ASP A 273 21.25 12.61 -8.24
N GLU A 274 20.97 11.32 -8.46
CA GLU A 274 19.61 10.80 -8.64
C GLU A 274 18.90 10.49 -7.31
N GLU A 275 19.61 10.53 -6.17
CA GLU A 275 19.10 10.15 -4.85
C GLU A 275 17.88 10.98 -4.41
N GLU A 276 17.97 12.31 -4.51
CA GLU A 276 16.87 13.21 -4.13
C GLU A 276 15.66 13.07 -5.05
N LYS A 277 15.89 12.86 -6.35
CA LYS A 277 14.83 12.67 -7.34
C LYS A 277 14.09 11.35 -7.10
N LEU A 278 14.84 10.27 -6.86
CA LEU A 278 14.22 8.99 -6.50
C LEU A 278 13.48 9.11 -5.19
N ASN A 279 14.09 9.72 -4.17
CA ASN A 279 13.46 9.94 -2.87
C ASN A 279 12.08 10.60 -3.01
N ARG A 280 11.99 11.68 -3.81
CA ARG A 280 10.73 12.37 -4.09
C ARG A 280 9.71 11.45 -4.74
N LEU A 281 10.10 10.70 -5.78
CA LEU A 281 9.21 9.74 -6.44
C LEU A 281 8.68 8.68 -5.46
N LEU A 282 9.55 8.10 -4.63
CA LEU A 282 9.14 7.08 -3.66
C LEU A 282 8.14 7.63 -2.63
N GLN A 283 8.31 8.87 -2.18
CA GLN A 283 7.38 9.54 -1.26
C GLN A 283 6.01 9.75 -1.91
N GLU A 284 5.98 10.22 -3.17
CA GLU A 284 4.75 10.46 -3.92
C GLU A 284 3.99 9.15 -4.15
N LEU A 285 4.67 8.10 -4.61
CA LEU A 285 4.07 6.78 -4.81
C LEU A 285 3.50 6.19 -3.51
N ALA A 286 4.23 6.33 -2.40
CA ALA A 286 3.74 5.89 -1.10
C ALA A 286 2.50 6.67 -0.65
N TRP A 287 2.51 7.99 -0.83
CA TRP A 287 1.39 8.84 -0.46
C TRP A 287 0.14 8.53 -1.30
N ASP A 288 0.30 8.41 -2.61
CA ASP A 288 -0.78 8.07 -3.54
C ASP A 288 -1.43 6.73 -3.20
N ALA A 289 -0.61 5.69 -2.96
CA ALA A 289 -1.13 4.39 -2.55
C ALA A 289 -1.94 4.48 -1.25
N VAL A 290 -1.44 5.24 -0.26
CA VAL A 290 -2.06 5.38 1.06
C VAL A 290 -3.38 6.15 1.01
N ILE A 291 -3.45 7.26 0.28
CA ILE A 291 -4.70 8.05 0.19
C ILE A 291 -5.75 7.35 -0.68
N GLN A 292 -5.34 6.50 -1.63
CA GLN A 292 -6.26 5.75 -2.47
C GLN A 292 -6.85 4.52 -1.75
N HIS A 293 -6.11 3.90 -0.83
CA HIS A 293 -6.55 2.68 -0.15
C HIS A 293 -7.62 2.96 0.93
N PRO A 294 -8.85 2.41 0.82
CA PRO A 294 -9.97 2.76 1.70
C PRO A 294 -9.75 2.34 3.16
N LEU A 295 -8.94 1.29 3.39
CA LEU A 295 -8.63 0.79 4.74
C LEU A 295 -7.36 1.41 5.36
N SER A 296 -6.74 2.42 4.73
CA SER A 296 -5.52 3.05 5.28
C SER A 296 -5.78 3.90 6.53
N GLY A 297 -7.02 4.39 6.69
CA GLY A 297 -7.39 5.30 7.77
C GLY A 297 -6.78 6.70 7.63
N VAL A 298 -6.30 7.06 6.44
CA VAL A 298 -5.82 8.42 6.09
C VAL A 298 -6.89 9.23 5.39
N ARG A 299 -7.71 8.61 4.55
CA ARG A 299 -8.83 9.25 3.86
C ARG A 299 -10.15 8.87 4.54
N LEU A 300 -10.97 9.86 4.89
CA LEU A 300 -12.15 9.71 5.76
C LEU A 300 -13.49 9.58 5.03
N ASP A 301 -13.57 9.99 3.76
CA ASP A 301 -14.77 9.87 2.92
C ASP A 301 -14.95 8.46 2.34
N THR A 302 -13.89 7.66 2.29
CA THR A 302 -13.99 6.21 2.11
C THR A 302 -14.36 5.56 3.44
N ARG A 303 -15.66 5.24 3.62
CA ARG A 303 -16.06 4.40 4.76
C ARG A 303 -15.34 3.04 4.63
N PRO A 304 -14.65 2.58 5.70
CA PRO A 304 -14.06 1.24 5.74
C PRO A 304 -15.14 0.15 5.74
#